data_AF-A0A821HY74-F1
#
_entry.id   AF-A0A821HY74-F1
#
_cell.length_a   1.000
_cell.length_b   1.000
_cell.length_c   1.000
_cell.angle_alpha   90.00
_cell.angle_beta   90.00
_cell.angle_gamma   90.00
#
_symmetry.space_group_name_H-M   'P 1'
#
loop_
_entity.id
_entity.type
_entity.pdbx_description
1 polymer ?
#
loop_
_entity_poly.entity_id
_entity_poly.type
_entity_poly.pdbx_seq_one_letter_code
_entity_poly.pdbx_strand_id
1 'polypeptide(L)'
;TETLRTNPLLKQLFKYVEHGLTYAYTLSWNCVFHLLADMFELMGKDYFEFCQNCLSSLSGLRSTKDFSFLAELDSTVGKAIRIFGPKKILQVISLNLTGTINDAQLEQSWLLPLLRDNITHTELNHFVGYFLPVAFQLQTTADNLREKGDLTNSTVLSTLQDQIWSLFPGYCSYPTDLSISFKLVAKGIGTSLTKRPDLRLHLLAGLRNLISKTNN
;
A
#
# COMPACT_ATOMS: atom_id res chain seq x y z
N THR A 1 24.56 -13.87 1.14
CA THR A 1 23.53 -12.85 0.79
C THR A 1 23.95 -11.46 1.24
N GLU A 2 24.48 -11.29 2.45
CA GLU A 2 24.96 -10.00 2.98
C GLU A 2 26.10 -9.37 2.14
N THR A 3 27.03 -10.18 1.64
CA THR A 3 28.12 -9.78 0.75
C THR A 3 27.69 -9.28 -0.64
N LEU A 4 26.50 -9.65 -1.11
CA LEU A 4 25.94 -9.17 -2.39
C LEU A 4 25.27 -7.81 -2.24
N ARG A 5 24.65 -7.54 -1.08
CA ARG A 5 23.94 -6.29 -0.81
C ARG A 5 24.87 -5.09 -0.67
N THR A 6 26.04 -5.29 -0.06
CA THR A 6 27.07 -4.26 0.09
C THR A 6 27.91 -4.03 -1.17
N ASN A 7 27.66 -4.77 -2.25
CA ASN A 7 28.46 -4.68 -3.46
C ASN A 7 28.17 -3.36 -4.22
N PRO A 8 29.17 -2.49 -4.46
CA PRO A 8 28.98 -1.27 -5.24
C PRO A 8 28.46 -1.53 -6.66
N LEU A 9 28.75 -2.71 -7.22
CA LEU A 9 28.25 -3.14 -8.52
C LEU A 9 26.71 -3.29 -8.52
N LEU A 10 26.11 -3.71 -7.41
CA LEU A 10 24.64 -3.84 -7.32
C LEU A 10 23.96 -2.48 -7.46
N LYS A 11 24.51 -1.45 -6.80
CA LYS A 11 24.01 -0.07 -6.93
C LYS A 11 24.21 0.49 -8.34
N GLN A 12 25.31 0.16 -9.00
CA GLN A 12 25.55 0.56 -10.39
C GLN A 12 24.58 -0.12 -11.35
N LEU A 13 24.41 -1.44 -11.24
CA LEU A 13 23.44 -2.21 -12.00
C LEU A 13 22.03 -1.64 -11.83
N PHE A 14 21.64 -1.28 -10.61
CA PHE A 14 20.33 -0.71 -10.34
C PHE A 14 20.13 0.59 -11.09
N LYS A 15 21.12 1.49 -11.08
CA LYS A 15 21.04 2.75 -11.83
C LYS A 15 20.92 2.54 -13.34
N TYR A 16 21.59 1.52 -13.90
CA TYR A 16 21.44 1.19 -15.31
C TYR A 16 20.03 0.67 -15.63
N VAL A 17 19.48 -0.20 -14.78
CA VAL A 17 18.12 -0.71 -14.94
C VAL A 17 17.08 0.41 -14.74
N GLU A 18 17.26 1.27 -13.74
CA GLU A 18 16.43 2.46 -13.49
C GLU A 18 16.44 3.41 -14.69
N HIS A 19 17.58 3.62 -15.33
CA HIS A 19 17.68 4.40 -16.57
C HIS A 19 16.87 3.80 -17.73
N GLY A 20 16.63 2.49 -17.70
CA GLY A 20 15.75 1.78 -18.62
C GLY A 20 14.27 2.19 -18.53
N LEU A 21 13.86 2.90 -17.47
CA LEU A 21 12.51 3.48 -17.34
C LEU A 21 12.28 4.69 -18.25
N THR A 22 13.32 5.19 -18.94
CA THR A 22 13.15 6.28 -19.91
C THR A 22 12.39 5.82 -21.15
N TYR A 23 11.68 6.76 -21.79
CA TYR A 23 10.92 6.52 -23.02
C TYR A 23 11.77 6.06 -24.21
N ALA A 24 13.10 6.17 -24.12
CA ALA A 24 14.02 5.62 -25.13
C ALA A 24 14.01 4.08 -25.16
N TYR A 25 13.59 3.43 -24.08
CA TYR A 25 13.63 1.97 -23.92
C TYR A 25 12.24 1.33 -23.77
N THR A 26 11.18 1.98 -24.26
CA THR A 26 9.79 1.49 -24.14
C THR A 26 9.59 0.05 -24.61
N LEU A 27 10.31 -0.37 -25.67
CA LEU A 27 10.27 -1.75 -26.19
C LEU A 27 10.80 -2.81 -25.20
N SER A 28 11.57 -2.38 -24.19
CA SER A 28 12.19 -3.25 -23.19
C SER A 28 11.58 -3.07 -21.80
N TRP A 29 10.53 -2.26 -21.64
CA TRP A 29 9.95 -1.95 -20.33
C TRP A 29 9.47 -3.18 -19.56
N ASN A 30 8.92 -4.20 -20.24
CA ASN A 30 8.60 -5.48 -19.58
C ASN A 30 9.81 -6.07 -18.86
N CYS A 31 10.95 -6.18 -19.55
CA CYS A 31 12.19 -6.69 -18.96
C CYS A 31 12.71 -5.77 -17.85
N VAL A 32 12.61 -4.45 -18.04
CA VAL A 32 13.04 -3.47 -17.03
C VAL A 32 12.22 -3.61 -15.75
N PHE A 33 10.90 -3.72 -15.85
CA PHE A 33 10.01 -3.90 -14.70
C PHE A 33 10.32 -5.19 -13.94
N HIS A 34 10.45 -6.31 -14.65
CA HIS A 34 10.83 -7.58 -14.02
C HIS A 34 12.19 -7.50 -13.31
N LEU A 35 13.20 -6.92 -13.95
CA LEU A 35 14.51 -6.72 -13.33
C LEU A 35 14.42 -5.82 -12.09
N LEU A 36 13.71 -4.70 -12.15
CA LEU A 36 13.52 -3.83 -10.99
C LEU A 36 12.86 -4.57 -9.82
N ALA A 37 11.84 -5.37 -10.10
CA ALA A 37 11.13 -6.15 -9.11
C ALA A 37 12.07 -7.15 -8.39
N ASP A 38 12.95 -7.82 -9.14
CA ASP A 38 13.98 -8.72 -8.59
C ASP A 38 15.08 -7.97 -7.85
N MET A 39 15.47 -6.79 -8.34
CA MET A 39 16.44 -5.94 -7.67
C MET A 39 15.92 -5.43 -6.33
N PHE A 40 14.65 -5.06 -6.21
CA PHE A 40 14.06 -4.69 -4.92
C PHE A 40 14.18 -5.82 -3.89
N GLU A 41 13.91 -7.06 -4.30
CA GLU A 41 14.06 -8.23 -3.44
C GLU A 41 15.52 -8.49 -3.04
N LEU A 42 16.45 -8.36 -3.98
CA LEU A 42 17.89 -8.53 -3.71
C LEU A 42 18.42 -7.47 -2.75
N MET A 43 18.04 -6.20 -2.97
CA MET A 43 18.44 -5.06 -2.16
C MET A 43 17.86 -5.14 -0.74
N GLY A 44 16.60 -5.54 -0.60
CA GLY A 44 15.94 -5.68 0.71
C GLY A 44 15.71 -4.35 1.43
N LYS A 45 15.21 -4.42 2.67
CA LYS A 45 14.70 -3.28 3.43
C LYS A 45 15.74 -2.16 3.70
N ASP A 46 17.01 -2.51 3.76
CA ASP A 46 18.10 -1.60 4.17
C ASP A 46 18.46 -0.57 3.09
N TYR A 47 18.14 -0.86 1.83
CA TYR A 47 18.50 -0.02 0.68
C TYR A 47 17.31 0.78 0.14
N PHE A 48 16.22 0.85 0.90
CA PHE A 48 15.02 1.56 0.50
C PHE A 48 15.29 2.99 0.04
N GLU A 49 16.15 3.74 0.76
CA GLU A 49 16.50 5.13 0.41
C GLU A 49 17.08 5.25 -1.00
N PHE A 50 17.81 4.24 -1.46
CA PHE A 50 18.38 4.22 -2.80
C PHE A 50 17.34 3.94 -3.89
N CYS A 51 16.23 3.27 -3.56
CA CYS A 51 15.17 2.90 -4.49
C CYS A 51 14.05 3.96 -4.60
N GLN A 52 14.09 5.03 -3.81
CA GLN A 52 12.99 6.01 -3.73
C GLN A 52 12.72 6.70 -5.06
N ASN A 53 13.77 7.16 -5.76
CA ASN A 53 13.63 7.84 -7.04
C ASN A 53 12.95 6.93 -8.08
N CYS A 54 13.41 5.68 -8.17
CA CYS A 54 12.79 4.67 -9.02
C CYS A 54 11.30 4.48 -8.71
N LEU A 55 10.92 4.39 -7.43
CA LEU A 55 9.51 4.24 -7.03
C LEU A 55 8.67 5.47 -7.40
N SER A 56 9.23 6.68 -7.25
CA SER A 56 8.59 7.92 -7.73
C SER A 56 8.44 7.91 -9.26
N SER A 57 9.45 7.45 -9.99
CA SER A 57 9.37 7.30 -11.46
C SER A 57 8.31 6.29 -11.88
N LEU A 58 8.20 5.14 -11.20
CA LEU A 58 7.14 4.16 -11.45
C LEU A 58 5.75 4.77 -11.22
N SER A 59 5.55 5.51 -10.12
CA SER A 59 4.28 6.21 -9.89
C SER A 59 3.98 7.22 -11.00
N GLY A 60 4.97 8.00 -11.44
CA GLY A 60 4.79 8.98 -12.52
C GLY A 60 4.47 8.34 -13.86
N LEU A 61 5.13 7.24 -14.20
CA LEU A 61 4.83 6.46 -15.42
C LEU A 61 3.39 5.93 -15.39
N ARG A 62 2.94 5.42 -14.25
CA ARG A 62 1.58 4.90 -14.09
C ARG A 62 0.51 5.97 -14.27
N SER A 63 0.78 7.21 -13.84
CA SER A 63 -0.11 8.35 -14.04
C SER A 63 -0.16 8.84 -15.50
N THR A 64 0.65 8.27 -16.40
CA THR A 64 0.62 8.61 -17.82
C THR A 64 -0.64 8.04 -18.47
N LYS A 65 -1.32 8.87 -19.26
CA LYS A 65 -2.54 8.47 -19.98
C LYS A 65 -2.23 7.32 -20.95
N ASP A 66 -3.12 6.32 -21.00
CA ASP A 66 -3.05 5.17 -21.90
C ASP A 66 -1.75 4.33 -21.77
N PHE A 67 -1.19 4.26 -20.55
CA PHE A 67 0.02 3.51 -20.25
C PHE A 67 -0.14 2.00 -20.54
N SER A 68 0.73 1.46 -21.41
CA SER A 68 0.54 0.11 -22.00
C SER A 68 1.00 -1.06 -21.11
N PHE A 69 1.80 -0.81 -20.08
CA PHE A 69 2.47 -1.86 -19.28
C PHE A 69 1.99 -1.87 -17.83
N LEU A 70 0.70 -1.57 -17.64
CA LEU A 70 0.13 -1.33 -16.32
C LEU A 70 0.27 -2.55 -15.40
N ALA A 71 0.11 -3.76 -15.94
CA ALA A 71 0.18 -5.00 -15.17
C ALA A 71 1.60 -5.27 -14.64
N GLU A 72 2.63 -5.08 -15.47
CA GLU A 72 4.03 -5.28 -15.13
C GLU A 72 4.50 -4.23 -14.12
N LEU A 73 4.06 -2.98 -14.30
CA LEU A 73 4.32 -1.89 -13.35
C LEU A 73 3.64 -2.17 -12.00
N ASP A 74 2.35 -2.50 -12.00
CA ASP A 74 1.59 -2.77 -10.78
C ASP A 74 2.17 -3.96 -10.01
N SER A 75 2.61 -5.00 -10.73
CA SER A 75 3.34 -6.14 -10.15
C SER A 75 4.68 -5.73 -9.52
N THR A 76 5.42 -4.85 -10.19
CA THR A 76 6.71 -4.32 -9.70
C THR A 76 6.54 -3.50 -8.43
N VAL A 77 5.53 -2.61 -8.39
CA VAL A 77 5.16 -1.84 -7.20
C VAL A 77 4.65 -2.76 -6.09
N GLY A 78 3.87 -3.79 -6.43
CA GLY A 78 3.42 -4.81 -5.49
C GLY A 78 4.59 -5.53 -4.80
N LYS A 79 5.60 -5.95 -5.57
CA LYS A 79 6.82 -6.56 -5.03
C LYS A 79 7.58 -5.57 -4.12
N ALA A 80 7.65 -4.30 -4.50
CA ALA A 80 8.23 -3.25 -3.65
C ALA A 80 7.47 -3.09 -2.32
N ILE A 81 6.13 -3.08 -2.32
CA ILE A 81 5.30 -3.05 -1.10
C ILE A 81 5.61 -4.23 -0.19
N ARG A 82 5.72 -5.43 -0.76
CA ARG A 82 6.00 -6.66 -0.01
C ARG A 82 7.39 -6.66 0.64
N ILE A 83 8.39 -6.08 -0.02
CA ILE A 83 9.77 -6.01 0.47
C ILE A 83 9.96 -4.86 1.47
N PHE A 84 9.61 -3.64 1.08
CA PHE A 84 9.88 -2.43 1.88
C PHE A 84 8.81 -2.16 2.95
N GLY A 85 7.60 -2.69 2.75
CA GLY A 85 6.46 -2.46 3.63
C GLY A 85 5.67 -1.20 3.27
N PRO A 86 4.38 -1.14 3.67
CA PRO A 86 3.47 -0.07 3.28
C PRO A 86 3.91 1.31 3.78
N LYS A 87 4.43 1.40 5.01
CA LYS A 87 4.87 2.67 5.62
C LYS A 87 5.93 3.39 4.78
N LYS A 88 6.94 2.65 4.30
CA LYS A 88 8.01 3.18 3.47
C LYS A 88 7.48 3.58 2.08
N ILE A 89 6.70 2.72 1.45
CA ILE A 89 6.10 3.03 0.13
C ILE A 89 5.25 4.30 0.20
N LEU A 90 4.41 4.46 1.24
CA LEU A 90 3.53 5.62 1.40
C LEU A 90 4.27 6.93 1.67
N GLN A 91 5.55 6.89 2.09
CA GLN A 91 6.40 8.07 2.18
C GLN A 91 6.84 8.58 0.79
N VAL A 92 6.87 7.71 -0.21
CA VAL A 92 7.31 8.03 -1.58
C VAL A 92 6.11 8.22 -2.51
N ILE A 93 5.10 7.35 -2.41
CA ILE A 93 3.86 7.39 -3.18
C ILE A 93 2.72 7.68 -2.21
N SER A 94 2.42 8.96 -2.01
CA SER A 94 1.38 9.40 -1.08
C SER A 94 -0.02 9.18 -1.67
N LEU A 95 -0.92 8.57 -0.87
CA LEU A 95 -2.33 8.41 -1.22
C LEU A 95 -3.12 9.74 -1.18
N ASN A 96 -2.60 10.78 -0.53
CA ASN A 96 -3.23 12.10 -0.38
C ASN A 96 -4.68 12.08 0.14
N LEU A 97 -5.04 11.10 0.98
CA LEU A 97 -6.38 10.96 1.54
C LEU A 97 -6.62 12.00 2.65
N THR A 98 -7.28 13.11 2.31
CA THR A 98 -7.59 14.23 3.23
C THR A 98 -9.06 14.29 3.65
N GLY A 99 -9.85 13.26 3.34
CA GLY A 99 -11.26 13.18 3.74
C GLY A 99 -12.21 14.08 2.94
N THR A 100 -11.75 14.63 1.81
CA THR A 100 -12.51 15.48 0.89
C THR A 100 -12.34 14.96 -0.53
N ILE A 101 -13.40 14.83 -1.32
CA ILE A 101 -13.23 14.40 -2.72
C ILE A 101 -12.50 15.51 -3.48
N ASN A 102 -11.28 15.21 -3.91
CA ASN A 102 -10.55 15.99 -4.91
C ASN A 102 -9.99 15.01 -5.97
N ASP A 103 -9.71 15.53 -7.16
CA ASP A 103 -9.25 14.69 -8.27
C ASP A 103 -7.95 13.94 -7.92
N ALA A 104 -7.06 14.60 -7.17
CA ALA A 104 -5.80 14.01 -6.72
C ALA A 104 -5.96 12.75 -5.84
N GLN A 105 -7.01 12.66 -5.02
CA GLN A 105 -7.30 11.46 -4.23
C GLN A 105 -7.76 10.30 -5.10
N LEU A 106 -8.59 10.58 -6.10
CA LEU A 106 -9.09 9.56 -7.02
C LEU A 106 -7.94 9.03 -7.89
N GLU A 107 -7.04 9.92 -8.31
CA GLU A 107 -5.84 9.57 -9.08
C GLU A 107 -4.88 8.65 -8.33
N GLN A 108 -4.82 8.68 -7.00
CA GLN A 108 -3.93 7.81 -6.21
C GLN A 108 -4.60 6.57 -5.63
N SER A 109 -5.93 6.43 -5.82
CA SER A 109 -6.71 5.30 -5.31
C SER A 109 -6.25 3.93 -5.85
N TRP A 110 -5.56 3.89 -6.99
CA TRP A 110 -5.01 2.67 -7.57
C TRP A 110 -4.02 1.93 -6.67
N LEU A 111 -3.37 2.65 -5.75
CA LEU A 111 -2.40 2.05 -4.84
C LEU A 111 -3.11 1.20 -3.77
N LEU A 112 -4.39 1.46 -3.46
CA LEU A 112 -5.14 0.72 -2.44
C LEU A 112 -5.28 -0.78 -2.78
N PRO A 113 -5.71 -1.20 -3.99
CA PRO A 113 -5.67 -2.61 -4.40
C PRO A 113 -4.28 -3.24 -4.30
N LEU A 114 -3.22 -2.53 -4.70
CA LEU A 114 -1.86 -3.08 -4.63
C LEU A 114 -1.39 -3.27 -3.20
N LEU A 115 -1.71 -2.32 -2.31
CA LEU A 115 -1.46 -2.44 -0.88
C LEU A 115 -2.23 -3.65 -0.31
N ARG A 116 -3.52 -3.80 -0.62
CA ARG A 116 -4.35 -4.91 -0.14
C ARG A 116 -3.70 -6.26 -0.43
N ASP A 117 -3.20 -6.43 -1.66
CA ASP A 117 -2.72 -7.73 -2.14
C ASP A 117 -1.27 -8.02 -1.73
N ASN A 118 -0.48 -7.01 -1.33
CA ASN A 118 0.94 -7.15 -1.07
C ASN A 118 1.40 -6.83 0.37
N ILE A 119 0.54 -6.25 1.22
CA ILE A 119 0.91 -5.97 2.62
C ILE A 119 1.08 -7.29 3.39
N THR A 120 2.24 -7.41 4.04
CA THR A 120 2.61 -8.51 4.93
C THR A 120 3.86 -8.10 5.72
N HIS A 121 4.18 -8.77 6.83
CA HIS A 121 5.43 -8.54 7.59
C HIS A 121 5.64 -7.06 7.97
N THR A 122 4.59 -6.43 8.50
CA THR A 122 4.53 -4.98 8.79
C THR A 122 4.05 -4.70 10.22
N GLU A 123 4.18 -3.46 10.66
CA GLU A 123 3.65 -2.97 11.93
C GLU A 123 2.13 -2.81 11.86
N LEU A 124 1.38 -3.52 12.71
CA LEU A 124 -0.06 -3.33 12.90
C LEU A 124 -0.36 -1.92 13.40
N ASN A 125 0.52 -1.34 14.23
CA ASN A 125 0.37 0.04 14.71
C ASN A 125 0.35 1.06 13.56
N HIS A 126 0.98 0.77 12.43
CA HIS A 126 0.93 1.66 11.27
C HIS A 126 -0.49 1.80 10.73
N PHE A 127 -1.27 0.71 10.66
CA PHE A 127 -2.68 0.79 10.27
C PHE A 127 -3.48 1.69 11.21
N VAL A 128 -3.24 1.57 12.51
CA VAL A 128 -3.93 2.34 13.55
C VAL A 128 -3.55 3.81 13.52
N GLY A 129 -2.27 4.11 13.32
CA GLY A 129 -1.77 5.48 13.32
C GLY A 129 -2.05 6.24 12.03
N TYR A 130 -2.09 5.55 10.89
CA TYR A 130 -2.23 6.16 9.57
C TYR A 130 -3.62 5.96 8.96
N PHE A 131 -4.05 4.72 8.78
CA PHE A 131 -5.26 4.40 8.02
C PHE A 131 -6.55 4.58 8.82
N LEU A 132 -6.53 4.29 10.12
CA LEU A 132 -7.73 4.36 10.96
C LEU A 132 -8.28 5.80 11.11
N PRO A 133 -7.46 6.84 11.36
CA PRO A 133 -7.93 8.24 11.38
C PRO A 133 -8.53 8.65 10.03
N VAL A 134 -7.89 8.26 8.93
CA VAL A 134 -8.37 8.55 7.57
C VAL A 134 -9.73 7.86 7.32
N ALA A 135 -9.88 6.60 7.70
CA ALA A 135 -11.13 5.86 7.55
C ALA A 135 -12.29 6.48 8.37
N PHE A 136 -12.01 7.03 9.55
CA PHE A 136 -12.99 7.77 10.33
C PHE A 136 -13.36 9.09 9.67
N GLN A 137 -12.37 9.85 9.18
CA GLN A 137 -12.62 11.10 8.50
C GLN A 137 -13.46 10.91 7.23
N LEU A 138 -13.14 9.91 6.41
CA LEU A 138 -13.94 9.56 5.22
C LEU A 138 -15.38 9.22 5.59
N GLN A 139 -15.59 8.46 6.66
CA GLN A 139 -16.93 8.13 7.15
C GLN A 139 -17.71 9.38 7.53
N THR A 140 -17.13 10.23 8.39
CA THR A 140 -17.79 11.46 8.84
C THR A 140 -18.13 12.38 7.67
N THR A 141 -17.23 12.54 6.69
CA THR A 141 -17.54 13.33 5.50
C THR A 141 -18.63 12.68 4.64
N ALA A 142 -18.60 11.35 4.48
CA ALA A 142 -19.62 10.62 3.72
C ALA A 142 -21.02 10.76 4.33
N ASP A 143 -21.12 10.69 5.66
CA ASP A 143 -22.37 10.87 6.40
C ASP A 143 -22.89 12.32 6.25
N ASN A 144 -22.01 13.32 6.40
CA ASN A 144 -22.36 14.73 6.21
C ASN A 144 -22.86 15.04 4.78
N LEU A 145 -22.26 14.44 3.76
CA LEU A 145 -22.68 14.61 2.37
C LEU A 145 -24.04 13.95 2.12
N ARG A 146 -24.25 12.77 2.71
CA ARG A 146 -25.53 12.07 2.66
C ARG A 146 -26.67 12.89 3.26
N GLU A 147 -26.43 13.53 4.41
CA GLU A 147 -27.40 14.43 5.05
C GLU A 147 -27.70 15.66 4.19
N LYS A 148 -26.72 16.16 3.45
CA LYS A 148 -26.87 17.28 2.50
C LYS A 148 -27.51 16.88 1.16
N GLY A 149 -27.83 15.60 0.95
CA GLY A 149 -28.44 15.08 -0.27
C GLY A 149 -27.45 14.72 -1.39
N ASP A 150 -26.15 14.83 -1.16
CA ASP A 150 -25.11 14.45 -2.13
C ASP A 150 -24.73 12.97 -2.00
N LEU A 151 -25.63 12.12 -2.50
CA LEU A 151 -25.51 10.66 -2.40
C LEU A 151 -24.34 10.10 -3.23
N THR A 152 -24.02 10.73 -4.36
CA THR A 152 -22.94 10.27 -5.25
C THR A 152 -21.59 10.38 -4.54
N ASN A 153 -21.28 11.56 -4.02
CA ASN A 153 -20.01 11.80 -3.34
C ASN A 153 -19.93 11.04 -2.00
N SER A 154 -21.06 10.94 -1.28
CA SER A 154 -21.14 10.06 -0.10
C SER A 154 -20.80 8.60 -0.43
N THR A 155 -21.29 8.07 -1.56
CA THR A 155 -21.01 6.69 -1.98
C THR A 155 -19.54 6.49 -2.36
N VAL A 156 -18.93 7.46 -3.05
CA VAL A 156 -17.50 7.41 -3.40
C VAL A 156 -16.64 7.34 -2.14
N LEU A 157 -16.89 8.21 -1.16
CA LEU A 157 -16.14 8.22 0.11
C LEU A 157 -16.38 6.95 0.94
N SER A 158 -17.60 6.42 0.95
CA SER A 158 -17.93 5.15 1.60
C SER A 158 -17.18 3.98 0.96
N THR A 159 -17.04 3.99 -0.37
CA THR A 159 -16.28 2.97 -1.11
C THR A 159 -14.79 3.06 -0.79
N LEU A 160 -14.21 4.26 -0.78
CA LEU A 160 -12.82 4.49 -0.37
C LEU A 160 -12.58 4.04 1.07
N GLN A 161 -13.54 4.30 1.96
CA GLN A 161 -13.47 3.83 3.34
C GLN A 161 -13.40 2.29 3.40
N ASP A 162 -14.28 1.59 2.68
CA ASP A 162 -14.28 0.13 2.63
C ASP A 162 -12.95 -0.41 2.07
N GLN A 163 -12.40 0.23 1.04
CA GLN A 163 -11.08 -0.12 0.49
C GLN A 163 -9.96 0.03 1.53
N ILE A 164 -9.97 1.06 2.37
CA ILE A 164 -9.01 1.18 3.48
C ILE A 164 -9.16 0.01 4.46
N TRP A 165 -10.40 -0.33 4.84
CA TRP A 165 -10.64 -1.47 5.73
C TRP A 165 -10.22 -2.80 5.11
N SER A 166 -10.29 -2.94 3.79
CA SER A 166 -9.79 -4.11 3.07
C SER A 166 -8.27 -4.32 3.22
N LEU A 167 -7.51 -3.31 3.63
CA LEU A 167 -6.08 -3.43 3.92
C LEU A 167 -5.80 -4.11 5.28
N PHE A 168 -6.76 -4.05 6.21
CA PHE A 168 -6.59 -4.53 7.59
C PHE A 168 -6.13 -6.00 7.68
N PRO A 169 -6.68 -6.95 6.89
CA PRO A 169 -6.19 -8.32 6.87
C PRO A 169 -4.70 -8.46 6.51
N GLY A 170 -4.18 -7.62 5.61
CA GLY A 170 -2.77 -7.60 5.25
C GLY A 170 -1.88 -7.22 6.44
N TYR A 171 -2.27 -6.19 7.20
CA TYR A 171 -1.57 -5.78 8.44
C TYR A 171 -1.61 -6.86 9.53
N CYS A 172 -2.60 -7.74 9.48
CA CYS A 172 -2.69 -8.90 10.37
C CYS A 172 -1.90 -10.12 9.87
N SER A 173 -1.24 -10.06 8.71
CA SER A 173 -0.43 -11.14 8.17
C SER A 173 1.04 -10.96 8.56
N TYR A 174 1.51 -11.75 9.54
CA TYR A 174 2.84 -11.65 10.15
C TYR A 174 3.16 -10.25 10.75
N PRO A 175 2.33 -9.71 11.64
CA PRO A 175 2.59 -8.42 12.29
C PRO A 175 3.88 -8.45 13.12
N THR A 176 4.73 -7.43 12.97
CA THR A 176 6.04 -7.37 13.66
C THR A 176 5.97 -6.82 15.09
N ASP A 177 4.84 -6.25 15.48
CA ASP A 177 4.63 -5.49 16.71
C ASP A 177 3.39 -5.97 17.51
N LEU A 178 2.91 -7.18 17.22
CA LEU A 178 1.62 -7.68 17.72
C LEU A 178 1.47 -7.62 19.25
N SER A 179 2.51 -8.00 19.99
CA SER A 179 2.49 -8.07 21.46
C SER A 179 2.18 -6.72 22.12
N ILE A 180 2.55 -5.63 21.45
CA ILE A 180 2.31 -4.25 21.87
C ILE A 180 1.00 -3.75 21.25
N SER A 181 0.88 -3.86 19.93
CA SER A 181 -0.18 -3.20 19.17
C SER A 181 -1.54 -3.84 19.36
N PHE A 182 -1.62 -5.16 19.55
CA PHE A 182 -2.91 -5.84 19.72
C PHE A 182 -3.69 -5.33 20.94
N LYS A 183 -2.99 -5.09 22.06
CA LYS A 183 -3.62 -4.57 23.29
C LYS A 183 -4.29 -3.21 23.07
N LEU A 184 -3.71 -2.38 22.21
CA LEU A 184 -4.23 -1.05 21.88
C LEU A 184 -5.46 -1.15 20.96
N VAL A 185 -5.48 -2.10 20.04
CA VAL A 185 -6.55 -2.20 19.03
C VAL A 185 -7.69 -3.13 19.38
N ALA A 186 -7.47 -4.12 20.27
CA ALA A 186 -8.42 -5.20 20.52
C ALA A 186 -9.81 -4.70 20.91
N LYS A 187 -9.87 -3.69 21.79
CA LYS A 187 -11.14 -3.08 22.22
C LYS A 187 -11.85 -2.37 21.05
N GLY A 188 -11.10 -1.66 20.21
CA GLY A 188 -11.63 -0.98 19.04
C GLY A 188 -12.19 -1.96 18.02
N ILE A 189 -11.44 -3.02 17.70
CA ILE A 189 -11.87 -4.10 16.81
C ILE A 189 -13.13 -4.78 17.34
N GLY A 190 -13.16 -5.14 18.62
CA GLY A 190 -14.33 -5.79 19.23
C GLY A 190 -15.58 -4.92 19.16
N THR A 191 -15.44 -3.62 19.45
CA THR A 191 -16.55 -2.66 19.36
C THR A 191 -17.05 -2.52 17.91
N SER A 192 -16.14 -2.38 16.95
CA SER A 192 -16.48 -2.29 15.53
C SER A 192 -17.14 -3.57 15.01
N LEU A 193 -16.70 -4.75 15.45
CA LEU A 193 -17.31 -6.02 15.05
C LEU A 193 -18.80 -6.10 15.45
N THR A 194 -19.13 -5.59 16.65
CA THR A 194 -20.52 -5.54 17.11
C THR A 194 -21.32 -4.47 16.38
N LYS A 195 -20.80 -3.23 16.31
CA LYS A 195 -21.56 -2.05 15.85
C LYS A 195 -21.57 -1.84 14.34
N ARG A 196 -20.59 -2.36 13.61
CA ARG A 196 -20.39 -2.13 12.18
C ARG A 196 -20.45 -3.45 11.40
N PRO A 197 -21.66 -3.90 11.01
CA PRO A 197 -21.82 -5.15 10.26
C PRO A 197 -21.11 -5.12 8.90
N ASP A 198 -21.03 -3.95 8.29
CA ASP A 198 -20.30 -3.65 7.05
C ASP A 198 -18.82 -4.01 7.13
N LEU A 199 -18.17 -3.83 8.29
CA LEU A 199 -16.74 -4.12 8.46
C LEU A 199 -16.43 -5.56 8.87
N ARG A 200 -17.43 -6.37 9.20
CA ARG A 200 -17.21 -7.70 9.79
C ARG A 200 -16.34 -8.58 8.91
N LEU A 201 -16.50 -8.51 7.59
CA LEU A 201 -15.72 -9.31 6.65
C LEU A 201 -14.21 -9.02 6.78
N HIS A 202 -13.83 -7.74 6.73
CA HIS A 202 -12.44 -7.31 6.86
C HIS A 202 -11.87 -7.61 8.25
N LEU A 203 -12.64 -7.32 9.30
CA LEU A 203 -12.20 -7.53 10.69
C LEU A 203 -12.00 -9.02 10.99
N LEU A 204 -12.94 -9.88 10.60
CA LEU A 204 -12.83 -11.32 10.81
C LEU A 204 -11.71 -11.95 9.99
N ALA A 205 -11.51 -11.49 8.74
CA ALA A 205 -10.37 -11.92 7.92
C ALA A 205 -9.03 -11.54 8.58
N GLY A 206 -8.93 -10.34 9.14
CA GLY A 206 -7.76 -9.91 9.91
C GLY A 206 -7.53 -10.74 11.16
N LEU A 207 -8.57 -10.96 11.98
CA LEU A 207 -8.48 -11.82 13.17
C LEU A 207 -8.07 -13.25 12.81
N ARG A 208 -8.58 -13.81 11.72
CA ARG A 208 -8.16 -15.12 11.21
C ARG A 208 -6.68 -15.13 10.85
N ASN A 209 -6.19 -14.09 10.18
CA ASN A 209 -4.77 -13.95 9.86
C ASN A 209 -3.92 -13.84 11.13
N LEU A 210 -4.36 -13.09 12.14
CA LEU A 210 -3.66 -13.04 13.43
C LEU A 210 -3.55 -14.44 14.02
N ILE A 211 -4.62 -15.22 14.08
CA ILE A 211 -4.55 -16.58 14.67
C ILE A 211 -3.68 -17.52 13.84
N SER A 212 -3.78 -17.45 12.50
CA SER A 212 -3.16 -18.42 11.60
C SER A 212 -1.70 -18.08 11.22
N LYS A 213 -1.31 -16.80 11.31
CA LYS A 213 -0.03 -16.27 10.80
C LYS A 213 0.78 -15.51 11.86
N THR A 214 0.65 -15.91 13.12
CA THR A 214 1.47 -15.40 14.23
C THR A 214 2.16 -16.51 15.02
N ASN A 215 1.75 -17.77 14.82
CA ASN A 215 2.43 -18.94 15.36
C ASN A 215 3.51 -19.41 14.38
N ASN A 216 4.70 -18.84 14.48
CA ASN A 216 5.95 -19.44 14.00
C ASN A 216 7.06 -19.08 14.99
#